data_AF-A0A167A699-F1
#
_entry.id   AF-A0A167A699-F1
#
_cell.length_a   1.000
_cell.length_b   1.000
_cell.length_c   1.000
_cell.angle_alpha   90.00
_cell.angle_beta   90.00
_cell.angle_gamma   90.00
#
_symmetry.space_group_name_H-M   'P 1'
#
loop_
_entity.id
_entity.type
_entity.pdbx_description
1 polymer ?
#
loop_
_entity_poly.entity_id
_entity_poly.type
_entity_poly.pdbx_seq_one_letter_code
_entity_poly.pdbx_strand_id
1 'polypeptide(L)'
;MNIILQVATESDKDFLLSLRMQTMTEHLERQGIFLSQEAHLSRLEEHYQYANIVYVNNKKVGCLRYKVTVLSLEIMQIQVLPQFQNKGFGCAILKQLLGQYPHLPTRLSVLKQNPAKRFYHKLGFVVHAEDEFEYHMMLLPKFDG
;
A
#
# COMPACT_ATOMS: atom_id res chain seq x y z
N MET A 1 -14.19 1.23 12.87
CA MET A 1 -14.00 2.09 11.68
C MET A 1 -14.49 1.28 10.48
N ASN A 2 -15.49 1.75 9.75
CA ASN A 2 -15.98 1.03 8.58
C ASN A 2 -15.07 1.36 7.39
N ILE A 3 -14.34 0.36 6.86
CA ILE A 3 -13.48 0.53 5.69
C ILE A 3 -14.11 -0.24 4.54
N ILE A 4 -14.25 0.43 3.40
CA ILE A 4 -14.72 -0.17 2.17
C ILE A 4 -13.61 -0.05 1.13
N LEU A 5 -13.28 -1.18 0.50
CA LEU A 5 -12.38 -1.21 -0.65
C LEU A 5 -13.25 -1.32 -1.90
N GLN A 6 -13.06 -0.41 -2.85
CA GLN A 6 -13.77 -0.43 -4.12
C GLN A 6 -12.75 -0.40 -5.24
N VAL A 7 -12.86 -1.31 -6.21
CA VAL A 7 -12.01 -1.34 -7.39
C VAL A 7 -12.05 0.03 -8.07
N ALA A 8 -10.87 0.60 -8.33
CA ALA A 8 -10.73 1.89 -8.97
C ALA A 8 -11.21 1.81 -10.43
N THR A 9 -11.86 2.87 -10.87
CA THR A 9 -12.30 3.04 -12.26
C THR A 9 -11.52 4.16 -12.92
N GLU A 10 -11.68 4.39 -14.23
CA GLU A 10 -11.05 5.53 -14.92
C GLU A 10 -11.37 6.88 -14.26
N SER A 11 -12.57 7.02 -13.68
CA SER A 11 -12.99 8.24 -12.97
C SER A 11 -12.20 8.52 -11.68
N ASP A 12 -11.42 7.55 -11.19
CA ASP A 12 -10.59 7.69 -10.00
C ASP A 12 -9.15 8.11 -10.31
N LYS A 13 -8.74 8.18 -11.58
CA LYS A 13 -7.34 8.44 -11.97
C LYS A 13 -6.82 9.77 -11.44
N ASP A 14 -7.60 10.84 -11.54
CA ASP A 14 -7.20 12.16 -11.02
C ASP A 14 -6.95 12.14 -9.52
N PHE A 15 -7.83 11.47 -8.77
CA PHE A 15 -7.67 11.29 -7.33
C PHE A 15 -6.41 10.48 -7.00
N LEU A 16 -6.17 9.38 -7.71
CA LEU A 16 -5.03 8.51 -7.47
C LEU A 16 -3.70 9.16 -7.84
N LEU A 17 -3.66 9.93 -8.95
CA LEU A 17 -2.48 10.71 -9.33
C LEU A 17 -2.14 11.74 -8.25
N SER A 18 -3.16 12.51 -7.82
CA SER A 18 -3.01 13.50 -6.75
C SER A 18 -2.55 12.86 -5.44
N LEU A 19 -3.14 11.73 -5.04
CA LEU A 19 -2.74 10.97 -3.87
C LEU A 19 -1.29 10.51 -3.96
N ARG A 20 -0.87 9.98 -5.12
CA ARG A 20 0.50 9.52 -5.35
C ARG A 20 1.49 10.67 -5.17
N MET A 21 1.25 11.82 -5.81
CA MET A 21 2.14 12.97 -5.68
C MET A 21 2.22 13.45 -4.22
N GLN A 22 1.08 13.56 -3.53
CA GLN A 22 1.04 13.97 -2.11
C GLN A 22 1.74 13.03 -1.14
N THR A 23 1.91 11.75 -1.51
CA THR A 23 2.46 10.73 -0.60
C THR A 23 3.84 10.22 -1.01
N MET A 24 4.27 10.42 -2.25
CA MET A 24 5.54 9.89 -2.76
C MET A 24 6.57 10.96 -3.09
N THR A 25 6.15 12.16 -3.53
CA THR A 25 7.08 13.17 -4.05
C THR A 25 8.17 13.51 -3.02
N GLU A 26 7.79 13.88 -1.80
CA GLU A 26 8.76 14.19 -0.74
C GLU A 26 9.70 13.01 -0.42
N HIS A 27 9.20 11.78 -0.46
CA HIS A 27 10.02 10.59 -0.20
C HIS A 27 11.04 10.32 -1.31
N LEU A 28 10.67 10.54 -2.57
CA LEU A 28 11.53 10.37 -3.73
C LEU A 28 12.59 11.48 -3.81
N GLU A 29 12.18 12.74 -3.58
CA GLU A 29 13.09 13.88 -3.61
C GLU A 29 14.17 13.80 -2.54
N ARG A 30 13.82 13.29 -1.34
CA ARG A 30 14.81 12.98 -0.28
C ARG A 30 15.84 11.94 -0.69
N GLN A 31 15.53 11.12 -1.70
CA GLN A 31 16.45 10.15 -2.32
C GLN A 31 17.14 10.71 -3.57
N GLY A 32 16.97 11.99 -3.88
CA GLY A 32 17.51 12.63 -5.09
C GLY A 32 16.74 12.28 -6.37
N ILE A 33 15.55 11.67 -6.26
CA ILE A 33 14.72 11.28 -7.39
C ILE A 33 13.62 12.31 -7.60
N PHE A 34 13.71 13.06 -8.70
CA PHE A 34 12.73 14.06 -9.09
C PHE A 34 11.94 13.56 -10.30
N LEU A 35 10.67 13.21 -10.09
CA LEU A 35 9.81 12.69 -11.15
C LEU A 35 8.95 13.81 -11.75
N SER A 36 8.78 13.79 -13.08
CA SER A 36 7.79 14.63 -13.75
C SER A 36 6.37 14.13 -13.49
N GLN A 37 5.37 14.93 -13.81
CA GLN A 37 3.97 14.53 -13.70
C GLN A 37 3.66 13.30 -14.59
N GLU A 38 4.23 13.24 -15.79
CA GLU A 38 4.11 12.12 -16.73
C GLU A 38 4.73 10.85 -16.16
N ALA A 39 5.88 10.96 -15.46
CA ALA A 39 6.48 9.83 -14.77
C ALA A 39 5.61 9.34 -13.61
N HIS A 40 4.97 10.25 -12.86
CA HIS A 40 3.98 9.87 -11.85
C HIS A 40 2.76 9.17 -12.46
N LEU A 41 2.29 9.63 -13.63
CA LEU A 41 1.19 9.03 -14.37
C LEU A 41 1.55 7.62 -14.88
N SER A 42 2.73 7.44 -15.47
CA SER A 42 3.21 6.13 -15.90
C SER A 42 3.21 5.10 -14.75
N ARG A 43 3.72 5.51 -13.57
CA ARG A 43 3.68 4.67 -12.36
C ARG A 43 2.27 4.47 -11.78
N LEU A 44 1.34 5.38 -12.08
CA LEU A 44 -0.06 5.18 -11.73
C LEU A 44 -0.67 4.07 -12.59
N GLU A 45 -0.42 4.08 -13.90
CA GLU A 45 -0.96 3.10 -14.85
C GLU A 45 -0.39 1.68 -14.62
N GLU A 46 0.85 1.59 -14.12
CA GLU A 46 1.41 0.31 -13.67
C GLU A 46 0.48 -0.39 -12.67
N HIS A 47 0.04 -1.59 -13.05
CA HIS A 47 -0.80 -2.45 -12.24
C HIS A 47 -2.14 -1.80 -11.81
N TYR A 48 -2.68 -0.87 -12.61
CA TYR A 48 -3.92 -0.15 -12.30
C TYR A 48 -5.11 -1.07 -11.99
N GLN A 49 -5.21 -2.23 -12.67
CA GLN A 49 -6.29 -3.20 -12.44
C GLN A 49 -6.36 -3.76 -11.01
N TYR A 50 -5.28 -3.62 -10.22
CA TYR A 50 -5.24 -4.07 -8.83
C TYR A 50 -5.51 -2.94 -7.82
N ALA A 51 -5.79 -1.72 -8.30
CA ALA A 51 -6.02 -0.57 -7.46
C ALA A 51 -7.44 -0.57 -6.89
N ASN A 52 -7.51 -0.35 -5.58
CA ASN A 52 -8.74 -0.11 -4.86
C ASN A 52 -8.69 1.25 -4.19
N ILE A 53 -9.79 2.00 -4.27
CA ILE A 53 -10.02 3.18 -3.46
C ILE A 53 -10.41 2.75 -2.06
N VAL A 54 -9.76 3.35 -1.07
CA VAL A 54 -10.09 3.14 0.33
C VAL A 54 -11.08 4.20 0.76
N TYR A 55 -12.27 3.78 1.16
CA TYR A 55 -13.28 4.62 1.77
C TYR A 55 -13.35 4.37 3.27
N VAL A 56 -13.46 5.44 4.05
CA VAL A 56 -13.83 5.38 5.47
C VAL A 56 -14.96 6.36 5.73
N ASN A 57 -16.06 5.88 6.29
CA ASN A 57 -17.26 6.69 6.55
C ASN A 57 -17.66 7.51 5.30
N ASN A 58 -17.70 6.85 4.13
CA ASN A 58 -18.02 7.40 2.81
C ASN A 58 -17.06 8.48 2.27
N LYS A 59 -15.88 8.65 2.87
CA LYS A 59 -14.85 9.56 2.35
C LYS A 59 -13.69 8.78 1.74
N LYS A 60 -13.20 9.21 0.57
CA LYS A 60 -11.95 8.70 0.00
C LYS A 60 -10.80 9.07 0.95
N VAL A 61 -10.13 8.07 1.50
CA VAL A 61 -8.99 8.28 2.42
C VAL A 61 -7.66 7.86 1.84
N GLY A 62 -7.65 7.08 0.75
CA GLY A 62 -6.43 6.55 0.19
C GLY A 62 -6.63 5.50 -0.90
N CYS A 63 -5.57 4.74 -1.14
CA CYS A 63 -5.51 3.67 -2.12
C CYS A 63 -4.80 2.44 -1.52
N LEU A 64 -5.31 1.26 -1.87
CA LEU A 64 -4.66 -0.01 -1.62
C LEU A 64 -4.56 -0.79 -2.93
N ARG A 65 -3.34 -1.13 -3.34
CA ARG A 65 -3.09 -1.99 -4.50
C ARG A 65 -2.63 -3.34 -4.01
N TYR A 66 -3.36 -4.38 -4.36
CA TYR A 66 -3.02 -5.73 -3.98
C TYR A 66 -3.51 -6.75 -5.01
N LYS A 67 -2.78 -7.85 -5.09
CA LYS A 67 -3.12 -8.99 -5.94
C LYS A 67 -3.30 -10.21 -5.06
N VAL A 68 -4.38 -10.95 -5.29
CA VAL A 68 -4.63 -12.23 -4.64
C VAL A 68 -4.38 -13.33 -5.65
N THR A 69 -3.66 -14.35 -5.22
CA THR A 69 -3.46 -15.60 -5.98
C THR A 69 -3.84 -16.77 -5.10
N VAL A 70 -3.86 -17.98 -5.68
CA VAL A 70 -4.07 -19.21 -4.91
C VAL A 70 -2.96 -19.49 -3.89
N LEU A 71 -1.77 -18.88 -4.04
CA LEU A 71 -0.60 -19.14 -3.20
C LEU A 71 -0.29 -18.01 -2.21
N SER A 72 -0.65 -16.76 -2.52
CA SER A 72 -0.27 -15.60 -1.71
C SER A 72 -1.13 -14.37 -1.97
N LEU A 73 -1.13 -13.49 -0.98
CA LEU A 73 -1.56 -12.10 -1.08
C LEU A 73 -0.33 -11.21 -1.29
N GLU A 74 -0.34 -10.35 -2.31
CA GLU A 74 0.75 -9.42 -2.58
C GLU A 74 0.23 -7.99 -2.48
N ILE A 75 0.82 -7.19 -1.58
CA ILE A 75 0.48 -5.79 -1.39
C ILE A 75 1.54 -4.95 -2.10
N MET A 76 1.12 -4.30 -3.18
CA MET A 76 2.00 -3.50 -4.03
C MET A 76 2.09 -2.05 -3.54
N GLN A 77 1.00 -1.52 -3.00
CA GLN A 77 0.95 -0.11 -2.60
C GLN A 77 -0.10 0.10 -1.52
N ILE A 78 0.27 0.88 -0.51
CA ILE A 78 -0.67 1.46 0.45
C ILE A 78 -0.37 2.95 0.57
N GLN A 79 -1.37 3.78 0.29
CA GLN A 79 -1.28 5.22 0.40
C GLN A 79 -2.50 5.75 1.15
N VAL A 80 -2.25 6.64 2.08
CA VAL A 80 -3.28 7.33 2.86
C VAL A 80 -3.03 8.82 2.72
N LEU A 81 -4.07 9.60 2.45
CA LEU A 81 -3.92 11.05 2.32
C LEU A 81 -3.28 11.64 3.59
N PRO A 82 -2.40 12.66 3.48
CA PRO A 82 -1.67 13.22 4.61
C PRO A 82 -2.53 13.54 5.84
N GLN A 83 -3.72 14.13 5.65
CA GLN A 83 -4.65 14.49 6.73
C GLN A 83 -5.22 13.28 7.51
N PHE A 84 -5.12 12.06 6.98
CA PHE A 84 -5.54 10.81 7.61
C PHE A 84 -4.37 9.94 8.10
N GLN A 85 -3.12 10.35 7.87
CA GLN A 85 -1.95 9.62 8.37
C GLN A 85 -1.79 9.77 9.88
N ASN A 86 -0.99 8.89 10.49
CA ASN A 86 -0.73 8.83 11.95
C ASN A 86 -1.96 8.70 12.87
N LYS A 87 -3.13 8.39 12.30
CA LYS A 87 -4.41 8.21 13.00
C LYS A 87 -4.91 6.76 13.00
N GLY A 88 -4.04 5.80 12.65
CA GLY A 88 -4.36 4.37 12.64
C GLY A 88 -5.04 3.83 11.37
N PHE A 89 -5.31 4.68 10.37
CA PHE A 89 -5.96 4.27 9.11
C PHE A 89 -5.18 3.16 8.38
N GLY A 90 -3.87 3.34 8.16
CA GLY A 90 -3.05 2.32 7.49
C GLY A 90 -3.09 0.96 8.21
N CYS A 91 -3.02 0.96 9.54
CA CYS A 91 -3.12 -0.25 10.36
C CYS A 91 -4.46 -0.95 10.18
N ALA A 92 -5.56 -0.19 10.24
CA ALA A 92 -6.89 -0.76 10.11
C ALA A 92 -7.17 -1.27 8.68
N ILE A 93 -6.69 -0.57 7.65
CA ILE A 93 -6.78 -1.00 6.24
C ILE A 93 -6.09 -2.35 6.07
N LEU A 94 -4.84 -2.48 6.54
CA LEU A 94 -4.10 -3.74 6.42
C LEU A 94 -4.71 -4.85 7.26
N LYS A 95 -5.14 -4.59 8.50
CA LYS A 95 -5.80 -5.60 9.33
C LYS A 95 -7.07 -6.14 8.67
N GLN A 96 -7.88 -5.26 8.04
CA GLN A 96 -9.06 -5.71 7.32
C GLN A 96 -8.69 -6.57 6.10
N LEU A 97 -7.72 -6.13 5.29
CA LEU A 97 -7.28 -6.92 4.14
C LEU A 97 -6.74 -8.30 4.57
N LEU A 98 -5.87 -8.33 5.57
CA LEU A 98 -5.30 -9.57 6.10
C LEU A 98 -6.37 -10.50 6.67
N GLY A 99 -7.40 -9.95 7.32
CA GLY A 99 -8.54 -10.72 7.83
C GLY A 99 -9.43 -11.33 6.75
N GLN A 100 -9.41 -10.80 5.51
CA GLN A 100 -10.11 -11.41 4.37
C GLN A 100 -9.35 -12.61 3.80
N TYR A 101 -8.04 -12.68 4.01
CA TYR A 101 -7.16 -13.73 3.48
C TYR A 101 -6.27 -14.34 4.57
N PRO A 102 -6.83 -14.82 5.69
CA PRO A 102 -6.04 -15.22 6.87
C PRO A 102 -5.14 -16.42 6.61
N HIS A 103 -5.44 -17.22 5.58
CA HIS A 103 -4.71 -18.44 5.22
C HIS A 103 -3.59 -18.21 4.21
N LEU A 104 -3.49 -17.02 3.60
CA LEU A 104 -2.50 -16.75 2.56
C LEU A 104 -1.27 -16.06 3.15
N PRO A 105 -0.04 -16.52 2.84
CA PRO A 105 1.14 -15.74 3.12
C PRO A 105 1.04 -14.40 2.38
N THR A 106 1.31 -13.32 3.09
CA THR A 106 1.22 -11.97 2.57
C THR A 106 2.60 -11.39 2.34
N ARG A 107 2.84 -10.79 1.18
CA ARG A 107 4.12 -10.20 0.79
C ARG A 107 3.98 -8.73 0.44
N LEU A 108 5.03 -7.96 0.71
CA LEU A 108 5.20 -6.58 0.25
C LEU A 108 6.68 -6.25 0.15
N SER A 109 7.02 -5.20 -0.58
CA SER A 109 8.34 -4.57 -0.51
C SER A 109 8.25 -3.16 0.06
N VAL A 110 9.35 -2.69 0.64
CA VAL A 110 9.46 -1.35 1.20
C VAL A 110 10.87 -0.80 0.99
N LEU A 111 10.97 0.41 0.43
CA LEU A 111 12.25 1.12 0.26
C LEU A 111 13.02 1.21 1.58
N LYS A 112 14.34 0.99 1.55
CA LYS A 112 15.17 0.93 2.77
C LYS A 112 15.10 2.18 3.65
N GLN A 113 14.94 3.36 3.04
CA GLN A 113 14.82 4.63 3.75
C GLN A 113 13.38 4.98 4.15
N ASN A 114 12.39 4.18 3.77
CA ASN A 114 11.00 4.47 4.06
C ASN A 114 10.65 4.08 5.51
N PRO A 115 10.16 5.03 6.34
CA PRO A 115 9.82 4.75 7.74
C PRO A 115 8.70 3.71 7.90
N ALA A 116 7.95 3.40 6.83
CA ALA A 116 6.90 2.38 6.82
C ALA A 116 7.40 0.97 7.19
N LYS A 117 8.70 0.68 7.07
CA LYS A 117 9.26 -0.61 7.54
C LYS A 117 8.89 -0.90 9.00
N ARG A 118 9.00 0.10 9.89
CA ARG A 118 8.62 -0.04 11.31
C ARG A 118 7.13 -0.30 11.48
N PHE A 119 6.31 0.31 10.62
CA PHE A 119 4.88 0.08 10.61
C PHE A 119 4.54 -1.38 10.23
N TYR A 120 5.18 -1.93 9.19
CA TYR A 120 4.97 -3.33 8.79
C TYR A 120 5.47 -4.32 9.85
N HIS A 121 6.62 -4.07 10.49
CA HIS A 121 7.08 -4.89 11.61
C HIS A 121 6.09 -4.96 12.77
N LYS A 122 5.45 -3.83 13.13
CA LYS A 122 4.42 -3.81 14.17
C LYS A 122 3.17 -4.64 13.81
N LEU A 123 2.95 -4.89 12.52
CA LEU A 123 1.88 -5.76 12.03
C LEU A 123 2.30 -7.23 11.92
N GLY A 124 3.55 -7.57 12.28
CA GLY A 124 4.07 -8.93 12.27
C GLY A 124 4.81 -9.32 10.99
N PHE A 125 4.99 -8.40 10.04
CA PHE A 125 5.81 -8.67 8.87
C PHE A 125 7.28 -8.80 9.27
N VAL A 126 7.97 -9.75 8.66
CA VAL A 126 9.41 -9.99 8.82
C VAL A 126 10.12 -9.80 7.49
N VAL A 127 11.34 -9.28 7.51
CA VAL A 127 12.19 -9.20 6.32
C VAL A 127 12.65 -10.63 6.00
N HIS A 128 12.48 -11.07 4.75
CA HIS A 128 12.96 -12.38 4.29
C HIS A 128 13.97 -12.30 3.14
N ALA A 129 14.06 -11.16 2.48
CA ALA A 129 15.07 -10.83 1.48
C ALA A 129 15.25 -9.31 1.40
N GLU A 130 16.32 -8.87 0.78
CA GLU A 130 16.56 -7.48 0.41
C GLU A 130 17.34 -7.42 -0.90
N ASP A 131 17.17 -6.34 -1.65
CA ASP A 131 18.05 -5.96 -2.76
C ASP A 131 18.77 -4.65 -2.43
N GLU A 132 19.32 -3.96 -3.42
CA GLU A 132 20.00 -2.67 -3.20
C GLU A 132 19.07 -1.60 -2.61
N PHE A 133 17.79 -1.59 -3.01
CA PHE A 133 16.85 -0.49 -2.78
C PHE A 133 15.75 -0.83 -1.76
N GLU A 134 15.34 -2.09 -1.67
CA GLU A 134 14.14 -2.51 -0.95
C GLU A 134 14.38 -3.67 0.03
N TYR A 135 13.58 -3.68 1.10
CA TYR A 135 13.34 -4.85 1.92
C TYR A 135 12.11 -5.59 1.40
N HIS A 136 12.24 -6.90 1.19
CA HIS A 136 11.13 -7.80 0.88
C HIS A 136 10.62 -8.41 2.20
N MET A 137 9.36 -8.14 2.50
CA MET A 137 8.75 -8.50 3.78
C MET A 137 7.60 -9.49 3.59
N MET A 138 7.47 -10.42 4.54
CA MET A 138 6.43 -11.44 4.54
C MET A 138 5.74 -11.52 5.90
N LEU A 139 4.43 -11.75 5.86
CA LEU A 139 3.63 -12.18 7.00
C LEU A 139 3.11 -13.59 6.69
N LEU A 140 3.47 -14.56 7.53
CA LEU A 140 2.97 -15.91 7.41
C LEU A 140 1.55 -16.02 8.02
N PRO A 141 0.69 -16.90 7.48
CA PRO A 141 -0.57 -17.23 8.11
C PRO A 141 -0.35 -17.67 9.55
N LYS A 142 -1.23 -17.23 10.45
CA LYS A 142 -1.28 -17.83 11.77
C LYS A 142 -2.03 -19.14 11.64
N PHE A 143 -1.34 -20.25 11.87
CA PHE A 143 -1.99 -21.52 12.12
C PHE A 143 -2.36 -21.50 13.60
N ASP A 144 -3.64 -21.28 13.89
CA ASP A 144 -4.17 -21.60 15.21
C ASP A 144 -4.10 -23.13 15.31
N GLY A 145 -3.23 -23.63 16.18
CA GLY A 145 -2.99 -25.06 16.40
C GLY A 145 -4.15 -25.76 17.08
#